data_AF-A0A351AE91-F1
#
_entry.id   AF-A0A351AE91-F1
#
_cell.length_a   1.000
_cell.length_b   1.000
_cell.length_c   1.000
_cell.angle_alpha   90.00
_cell.angle_beta   90.00
_cell.angle_gamma   90.00
#
_symmetry.space_group_name_H-M   'P 1'
#
loop_
_entity.id
_entity.type
_entity.pdbx_description
1 polymer ?
#
loop_
_entity_poly.entity_id
_entity_poly.type
_entity_poly.pdbx_seq_one_letter_code
_entity_poly.pdbx_strand_id
1 'polypeptide(L)'
;MWADGLTTRHLFFTGKGGVGKTSLACATAMHLAEQGQRTLIVSTDPASNLDEVFGVTLGTEPTAIASVPNLFGANLDPEAAAAAYRETMVGPYRGKLPEAVIRNMEEQFSGACTTEIAAFDEFVRLMADPDATANFDHIVFDTAPTGHTLRLLSLPSAWSGYLNTTTAESSCLGPLAGLKGQRELYESAFRHLSDPASTTVVLVARADRASLKEAARTQDELAELDIRNLRLVINAVYESGGSSDPVAQAFAEVVATGLSTMPAGLSQLSRHLVPMLPGNVVGLDALRGLLHPEIVPAGGPNTETPPDGQEFCAFVDAMAQDGHGVIMTMGKGGVGKTSVAVRIATALAARGHQVLLTTTDPAGNVLDLVGDPTARLEVSRISPEDEVKKYTAAALAKAAESMDADGLALLAEDLRSPCTEEIAVFRAFADTVAQGEDRFVVIDTAPTGHTILLMDATEAYHREVARTQSDAPESVRQLLPRLREPHFTKVVLVTLPEPTPVHEAMRLRDDLKRAGIVPFGWVVNRSLALTGVTEPILAGKAAKEIEPLREIMALGEPFTILPWVAQPVGALQSAGRE
;
A
#
# COMPACT_ATOMS: atom_id res chain seq x y z
N MET A 1 8.48 -17.22 -22.04
CA MET A 1 7.59 -16.77 -20.95
C MET A 1 8.42 -16.08 -19.87
N TRP A 2 7.85 -15.20 -19.02
CA TRP A 2 8.61 -14.58 -17.92
C TRP A 2 9.00 -15.58 -16.82
N ALA A 3 8.22 -16.66 -16.68
CA ALA A 3 8.48 -17.73 -15.74
C ALA A 3 9.64 -18.64 -16.18
N ASP A 4 10.06 -18.58 -17.45
CA ASP A 4 11.13 -19.41 -17.98
C ASP A 4 12.48 -19.04 -17.36
N GLY A 5 13.26 -20.06 -17.01
CA GLY A 5 14.61 -19.89 -16.46
C GLY A 5 14.64 -19.30 -15.04
N LEU A 6 13.51 -19.21 -14.33
CA LEU A 6 13.50 -18.99 -12.89
C LEU A 6 13.90 -20.29 -12.18
N THR A 7 15.17 -20.40 -11.79
CA THR A 7 15.74 -21.63 -11.20
C THR A 7 16.10 -21.50 -9.73
N THR A 8 15.98 -20.31 -9.16
CA THR A 8 16.30 -20.03 -7.76
C THR A 8 15.22 -20.58 -6.84
N ARG A 9 15.62 -20.95 -5.62
CA ARG A 9 14.70 -21.50 -4.61
C ARG A 9 13.67 -20.46 -4.17
N HIS A 10 14.09 -19.22 -3.94
CA HIS A 10 13.22 -18.14 -3.48
C HIS A 10 12.92 -17.16 -4.62
N LEU A 11 11.63 -16.96 -4.89
CA LEU A 11 11.15 -16.06 -5.94
C LEU A 11 10.27 -14.98 -5.32
N PHE A 12 10.66 -13.72 -5.49
CA PHE A 12 9.93 -12.58 -4.93
C PHE A 12 9.24 -11.80 -6.03
N PHE A 13 7.95 -11.51 -5.88
CA PHE A 13 7.23 -10.62 -6.79
C PHE A 13 6.92 -9.31 -6.08
N THR A 14 7.55 -8.23 -6.53
CA THR A 14 7.43 -6.92 -5.90
C THR A 14 7.13 -5.80 -6.90
N GLY A 15 6.57 -4.71 -6.42
CA GLY A 15 6.07 -3.61 -7.24
C GLY A 15 4.84 -2.93 -6.65
N LYS A 16 4.40 -1.85 -7.30
CA LYS A 16 3.27 -1.03 -6.87
C LYS A 16 1.97 -1.83 -6.73
N GLY A 17 1.01 -1.36 -5.93
CA GLY A 17 -0.34 -1.93 -5.89
C GLY A 17 -1.02 -1.94 -7.28
N GLY A 18 -1.74 -3.02 -7.61
CA GLY A 18 -2.51 -3.15 -8.86
C GLY A 18 -1.71 -3.48 -10.13
N VAL A 19 -0.39 -3.66 -10.07
CA VAL A 19 0.41 -4.00 -11.26
C VAL A 19 0.32 -5.47 -11.69
N GLY A 20 -0.35 -6.32 -10.90
CA GLY A 20 -0.54 -7.76 -11.17
C GLY A 20 0.50 -8.69 -10.56
N LYS A 21 1.12 -8.32 -9.42
CA LYS A 21 2.09 -9.14 -8.69
C LYS A 21 1.54 -10.53 -8.36
N THR A 22 0.43 -10.58 -7.64
CA THR A 22 -0.20 -11.83 -7.19
C THR A 22 -0.56 -12.73 -8.35
N SER A 23 -1.13 -12.16 -9.42
CA SER A 23 -1.47 -12.92 -10.62
C SER A 23 -0.24 -13.55 -11.30
N LEU A 24 0.86 -12.79 -11.42
CA LEU A 24 2.11 -13.32 -11.98
C LEU A 24 2.79 -14.31 -11.04
N ALA A 25 2.76 -14.08 -9.73
CA ALA A 25 3.28 -15.00 -8.72
C ALA A 25 2.51 -16.34 -8.75
N CYS A 26 1.17 -16.30 -8.77
CA CYS A 26 0.31 -17.48 -8.88
C CYS A 26 0.56 -18.24 -10.20
N ALA A 27 0.63 -17.51 -11.32
CA ALA A 27 0.90 -18.12 -12.62
C ALA A 27 2.29 -18.76 -12.66
N THR A 28 3.32 -18.11 -12.10
CA THR A 28 4.66 -18.68 -11.98
C THR A 28 4.68 -19.92 -11.07
N ALA A 29 4.01 -19.88 -9.91
CA ALA A 29 3.95 -21.02 -9.01
C ALA A 29 3.24 -22.22 -9.65
N MET A 30 2.14 -21.97 -10.36
CA MET A 30 1.42 -22.99 -11.13
C MET A 30 2.31 -23.57 -12.24
N HIS A 31 3.03 -22.74 -12.98
CA HIS A 31 3.93 -23.18 -14.05
C HIS A 31 5.05 -24.08 -13.52
N LEU A 32 5.70 -23.73 -12.41
CA LEU A 32 6.74 -24.55 -11.78
C LEU A 32 6.17 -25.88 -11.28
N ALA A 33 4.98 -25.87 -10.69
CA ALA A 33 4.28 -27.06 -10.23
C ALA A 33 3.91 -28.01 -11.39
N GLU A 34 3.44 -27.46 -12.51
CA GLU A 34 3.13 -28.20 -13.74
C GLU A 34 4.39 -28.80 -14.41
N GLN A 35 5.57 -28.22 -14.15
CA GLN A 35 6.87 -28.79 -14.53
C GLN A 35 7.36 -29.90 -13.57
N GLY A 36 6.55 -30.27 -12.57
CA GLY A 36 6.85 -31.32 -11.61
C GLY A 36 7.64 -30.86 -10.38
N GLN A 37 7.88 -29.56 -10.21
CA GLN A 37 8.57 -29.03 -9.03
C GLN A 37 7.59 -28.85 -7.87
N ARG A 38 7.98 -29.24 -6.66
CA ARG A 38 7.18 -28.97 -5.46
C ARG A 38 7.29 -27.50 -5.11
N THR A 39 6.19 -26.78 -5.28
CA THR A 39 6.18 -25.31 -5.19
C THR A 39 5.24 -24.85 -4.09
N LEU A 40 5.73 -23.96 -3.23
CA LEU A 40 4.95 -23.26 -2.21
C LEU A 40 4.76 -21.81 -2.64
N ILE A 41 3.52 -21.34 -2.75
CA ILE A 41 3.21 -19.91 -2.86
C ILE A 41 2.78 -19.35 -1.50
N VAL A 42 3.34 -18.22 -1.13
CA VAL A 42 3.12 -17.55 0.16
C VAL A 42 2.70 -16.11 -0.11
N SER A 43 1.57 -15.68 0.41
CA SER A 43 1.23 -14.25 0.44
C SER A 43 1.67 -13.63 1.76
N THR A 44 2.33 -12.48 1.68
CA THR A 44 2.63 -11.62 2.82
C THR A 44 1.69 -10.40 2.88
N ASP A 45 0.68 -10.31 2.00
CA ASP A 45 -0.29 -9.22 2.00
C ASP A 45 -1.41 -9.58 3.00
N PRO A 46 -1.67 -8.76 4.05
CA PRO A 46 -2.78 -9.01 4.98
C PRO A 46 -4.13 -9.09 4.28
N ALA A 47 -4.24 -8.48 3.09
CA ALA A 47 -5.41 -8.49 2.23
C ALA A 47 -5.32 -9.55 1.11
N SER A 48 -4.53 -10.62 1.31
CA SER A 48 -4.29 -11.69 0.34
C SER A 48 -5.56 -12.14 -0.38
N ASN A 49 -5.45 -12.34 -1.69
CA ASN A 49 -6.50 -12.89 -2.54
C ASN A 49 -6.11 -14.27 -3.11
N LEU A 50 -5.08 -14.93 -2.57
CA LEU A 50 -4.68 -16.27 -3.03
C LEU A 50 -5.85 -17.27 -2.94
N ASP A 51 -6.67 -17.14 -1.89
CA ASP A 51 -7.81 -18.01 -1.65
C ASP A 51 -8.85 -17.93 -2.76
N GLU A 52 -9.10 -16.70 -3.24
CA GLU A 52 -10.01 -16.43 -4.36
C GLU A 52 -9.41 -16.93 -5.68
N VAL A 53 -8.11 -16.73 -5.89
CA VAL A 53 -7.42 -17.14 -7.12
C VAL A 53 -7.40 -18.67 -7.27
N PHE A 54 -7.15 -19.40 -6.19
CA PHE A 54 -7.07 -20.87 -6.21
C PHE A 54 -8.37 -21.57 -5.83
N GLY A 55 -9.35 -20.84 -5.29
CA GLY A 55 -10.62 -21.39 -4.82
C GLY A 55 -10.48 -22.29 -3.59
N VAL A 56 -9.50 -22.02 -2.72
CA VAL A 56 -9.17 -22.80 -1.52
C VAL A 56 -8.93 -21.85 -0.36
N THR A 57 -9.49 -22.13 0.82
CA THR A 57 -9.16 -21.35 2.03
C THR A 57 -7.74 -21.69 2.50
N LEU A 58 -6.85 -20.71 2.57
CA LEU A 58 -5.47 -20.90 3.00
C LEU A 58 -5.23 -20.27 4.37
N GLY A 59 -4.59 -21.02 5.26
CA GLY A 59 -4.07 -20.52 6.53
C GLY A 59 -2.55 -20.30 6.48
N THR A 60 -1.94 -20.17 7.66
CA THR A 60 -0.48 -20.04 7.81
C THR A 60 0.28 -21.31 7.43
N GLU A 61 -0.34 -22.47 7.56
CA GLU A 61 0.28 -23.76 7.24
C GLU A 61 0.20 -24.09 5.74
N PRO A 62 1.29 -24.58 5.12
CA PRO A 62 1.29 -25.01 3.71
C PRO A 62 0.18 -26.02 3.39
N THR A 63 -0.77 -25.60 2.56
CA THR A 63 -1.94 -26.40 2.19
C THR A 63 -1.90 -26.76 0.70
N ALA A 64 -2.12 -28.03 0.38
CA ALA A 64 -2.09 -28.50 -1.01
C ALA A 64 -3.25 -27.92 -1.84
N ILE A 65 -2.94 -27.43 -3.04
CA ILE A 65 -3.93 -26.91 -3.98
C ILE A 65 -4.38 -28.07 -4.88
N ALA A 66 -5.49 -28.72 -4.52
CA ALA A 66 -5.93 -29.98 -5.12
C ALA A 66 -6.06 -29.95 -6.66
N SER A 67 -6.33 -28.79 -7.23
CA SER A 67 -6.53 -28.56 -8.66
C SER A 67 -5.21 -28.45 -9.45
N VAL A 68 -4.06 -28.27 -8.79
CA VAL A 68 -2.73 -28.17 -9.41
C VAL A 68 -1.75 -29.08 -8.64
N PRO A 69 -1.39 -30.25 -9.20
CA PRO A 69 -0.43 -31.15 -8.56
C PRO A 69 0.89 -30.45 -8.22
N ASN A 70 1.47 -30.80 -7.07
CA ASN A 70 2.73 -30.22 -6.55
C ASN A 70 2.68 -28.75 -6.12
N LEU A 71 1.53 -28.08 -6.19
CA LEU A 71 1.35 -26.71 -5.71
C LEU A 71 0.75 -26.68 -4.30
N PHE A 72 1.33 -25.83 -3.47
CA PHE A 72 0.89 -25.59 -2.09
C PHE A 72 0.77 -24.08 -1.87
N GLY A 73 -0.20 -23.66 -1.06
CA GLY A 73 -0.43 -22.26 -0.72
C GLY A 73 -0.41 -22.04 0.79
N ALA A 74 0.03 -20.85 1.21
CA ALA A 74 -0.08 -20.35 2.57
C ALA A 74 -0.32 -18.83 2.59
N ASN A 75 -1.10 -18.35 3.55
CA ASN A 75 -1.26 -16.93 3.83
C ASN A 75 -0.61 -16.61 5.17
N LEU A 76 0.32 -15.66 5.16
CA LEU A 76 0.83 -15.07 6.39
C LEU A 76 -0.24 -14.09 6.88
N ASP A 77 -0.90 -14.44 7.98
CA ASP A 77 -1.82 -13.56 8.69
C ASP A 77 -1.04 -12.82 9.79
N PRO A 78 -0.76 -11.51 9.63
CA PRO A 78 -0.02 -10.73 10.62
C PRO A 78 -0.72 -10.66 11.97
N GLU A 79 -2.06 -10.62 12.00
CA GLU A 79 -2.83 -10.54 13.25
C GLU A 79 -2.76 -11.86 14.01
N ALA A 80 -2.89 -12.98 13.29
CA ALA A 80 -2.71 -14.30 13.87
C ALA A 80 -1.27 -14.50 14.38
N ALA A 81 -0.27 -14.06 13.61
CA ALA A 81 1.13 -14.11 14.01
C ALA A 81 1.39 -13.24 15.26
N ALA A 82 0.86 -12.02 15.30
CA ALA A 82 0.95 -11.13 16.46
C ALA A 82 0.29 -11.74 17.69
N ALA A 83 -0.88 -12.37 17.52
CA ALA A 83 -1.58 -13.04 18.60
C ALA A 83 -0.79 -14.23 19.16
N ALA A 84 -0.20 -15.05 18.29
CA ALA A 84 0.66 -16.16 18.68
C ALA A 84 1.95 -15.68 19.37
N TYR A 85 2.57 -14.62 18.85
CA TYR A 85 3.74 -13.97 19.45
C TYR A 85 3.42 -13.42 20.85
N ARG A 86 2.32 -12.68 20.99
CA ARG A 86 1.81 -12.17 22.27
C ARG A 86 1.55 -13.30 23.25
N GLU A 87 0.95 -14.40 22.79
CA GLU A 87 0.70 -15.57 23.64
C GLU A 87 2.01 -16.20 24.15
N THR A 88 3.02 -16.30 23.28
CA THR A 88 4.35 -16.81 23.64
C THR A 88 5.02 -15.94 24.70
N MET A 89 4.86 -14.62 24.60
CA MET A 89 5.48 -13.65 25.52
C MET A 89 4.70 -13.51 26.84
N VAL A 90 3.36 -13.52 26.81
CA VAL A 90 2.50 -13.24 27.98
C VAL A 90 2.04 -14.52 28.68
N GLY A 91 1.75 -15.58 27.93
CA GLY A 91 1.21 -16.85 28.41
C GLY A 91 1.95 -17.43 29.62
N PRO A 92 3.31 -17.45 29.64
CA PRO A 92 4.08 -17.97 30.78
C PRO A 92 3.84 -17.25 32.12
N TYR A 93 3.30 -16.03 32.08
CA TYR A 93 3.04 -15.18 33.24
C TYR A 93 1.57 -15.19 33.70
N ARG A 94 0.64 -15.68 32.87
CA ARG A 94 -0.78 -15.81 33.26
C ARG A 94 -0.91 -16.72 34.48
N GLY A 95 -1.65 -16.25 35.48
CA GLY A 95 -1.81 -16.93 36.78
C GLY A 95 -0.61 -16.80 37.73
N LYS A 96 0.49 -16.13 37.33
CA LYS A 96 1.66 -15.85 38.19
C LYS A 96 1.81 -14.37 38.54
N LEU A 97 1.34 -13.47 37.68
CA LEU A 97 1.32 -12.03 37.91
C LEU A 97 -0.11 -11.52 38.10
N PRO A 98 -0.31 -10.35 38.74
CA PRO A 98 -1.63 -9.73 38.84
C PRO A 98 -2.26 -9.48 37.47
N GLU A 99 -3.58 -9.64 37.33
CA GLU A 99 -4.29 -9.47 36.05
C GLU A 99 -4.08 -8.09 35.43
N ALA A 100 -3.94 -7.03 36.24
CA ALA A 100 -3.66 -5.68 35.76
C ALA A 100 -2.28 -5.58 35.06
N VAL A 101 -1.29 -6.36 35.49
CA VAL A 101 0.03 -6.42 34.87
C VAL A 101 -0.03 -7.22 33.58
N ILE A 102 -0.73 -8.36 33.58
CA ILE A 102 -0.95 -9.16 32.37
C ILE A 102 -1.64 -8.35 31.29
N ARG A 103 -2.72 -7.64 31.62
CA ARG A 103 -3.44 -6.78 30.67
C ARG A 103 -2.53 -5.68 30.08
N ASN A 104 -1.68 -5.08 30.90
CA ASN A 104 -0.72 -4.07 30.43
C ASN A 104 0.31 -4.70 29.47
N MET A 105 0.84 -5.88 29.79
CA MET A 105 1.72 -6.61 28.88
C MET A 105 1.01 -6.96 27.56
N GLU A 106 -0.22 -7.46 27.61
CA GLU A 106 -1.01 -7.75 26.41
C GLU A 106 -1.20 -6.50 25.55
N GLU A 107 -1.51 -5.35 26.17
CA GLU A 107 -1.62 -4.06 25.48
C GLU A 107 -0.30 -3.67 24.78
N GLN A 108 0.85 -3.87 25.44
CA GLN A 108 2.18 -3.57 24.86
C GLN A 108 2.54 -4.44 23.63
N PHE A 109 2.02 -5.66 23.55
CA PHE A 109 2.22 -6.58 22.42
C PHE A 109 1.05 -6.60 21.43
N SER A 110 0.12 -5.65 21.52
CA SER A 110 -1.04 -5.55 20.61
C SER A 110 -0.93 -4.38 19.63
N GLY A 111 0.18 -3.65 19.63
CA GLY A 111 0.39 -2.51 18.75
C GLY A 111 0.81 -2.92 17.33
N ALA A 112 0.57 -2.00 16.40
CA ALA A 112 1.08 -1.96 15.02
C ALA A 112 2.49 -2.59 14.85
N CYS A 113 3.46 -2.13 15.64
CA CYS A 113 4.85 -2.60 15.56
C CYS A 113 5.01 -4.10 15.89
N THR A 114 4.16 -4.65 16.76
CA THR A 114 4.21 -6.10 17.09
C THR A 114 3.70 -6.93 15.92
N THR A 115 2.63 -6.48 15.27
CA THR A 115 2.06 -7.11 14.09
C THR A 115 3.07 -7.16 12.93
N GLU A 116 3.78 -6.06 12.70
CA GLU A 116 4.83 -5.99 11.69
C GLU A 116 6.00 -6.93 11.98
N ILE A 117 6.49 -6.95 13.24
CA ILE A 117 7.58 -7.85 13.65
C ILE A 117 7.15 -9.32 13.53
N ALA A 118 5.93 -9.67 13.96
CA ALA A 118 5.45 -11.04 13.92
C ALA A 118 5.26 -11.57 12.49
N ALA A 119 4.72 -10.74 11.58
CA ALA A 119 4.65 -11.08 10.16
C ALA A 119 6.04 -11.27 9.54
N PHE A 120 7.01 -10.45 9.95
CA PHE A 120 8.38 -10.57 9.51
C PHE A 120 9.07 -11.83 10.06
N ASP A 121 8.76 -12.24 11.29
CA ASP A 121 9.33 -13.44 11.92
C ASP A 121 8.94 -14.71 11.16
N GLU A 122 7.67 -14.83 10.77
CA GLU A 122 7.21 -15.94 9.92
C GLU A 122 7.82 -15.90 8.51
N PHE A 123 8.03 -14.70 7.97
CA PHE A 123 8.76 -14.54 6.70
C PHE A 123 10.22 -15.02 6.82
N VAL A 124 10.93 -14.64 7.88
CA VAL A 124 12.28 -15.10 8.18
C VAL A 124 12.31 -16.61 8.36
N ARG A 125 11.34 -17.19 9.07
CA ARG A 125 11.21 -18.64 9.25
C ARG A 125 11.08 -19.35 7.90
N LEU A 126 10.17 -18.93 7.02
CA LEU A 126 9.99 -19.59 5.72
C LEU A 126 11.23 -19.52 4.81
N MET A 127 12.06 -18.49 4.94
CA MET A 127 13.29 -18.36 4.17
C MET A 127 14.51 -19.07 4.79
N ALA A 128 14.64 -19.01 6.11
CA ALA A 128 15.88 -19.38 6.79
C ALA A 128 15.79 -20.70 7.56
N ASP A 129 14.58 -21.14 7.94
CA ASP A 129 14.37 -22.44 8.60
C ASP A 129 14.34 -23.55 7.53
N PRO A 130 15.38 -24.42 7.47
CA PRO A 130 15.44 -25.49 6.49
C PRO A 130 14.27 -26.47 6.63
N ASP A 131 13.78 -26.70 7.85
CA ASP A 131 12.75 -27.69 8.12
C ASP A 131 11.36 -27.18 7.70
N ALA A 132 11.12 -25.87 7.82
CA ALA A 132 9.85 -25.24 7.46
C ALA A 132 9.51 -25.44 5.98
N THR A 133 10.52 -25.48 5.11
CA THR A 133 10.33 -25.56 3.64
C THR A 133 11.13 -26.67 2.96
N ALA A 134 11.72 -27.62 3.71
CA ALA A 134 12.54 -28.72 3.17
C ALA A 134 11.88 -29.50 2.02
N ASN A 135 10.55 -29.58 2.06
CA ASN A 135 9.73 -30.34 1.12
C ASN A 135 9.47 -29.63 -0.22
N PHE A 136 9.96 -28.40 -0.41
CA PHE A 136 9.71 -27.60 -1.59
C PHE A 136 11.01 -27.28 -2.33
N ASP A 137 10.92 -27.34 -3.66
CA ASP A 137 11.98 -26.95 -4.59
C ASP A 137 11.99 -25.42 -4.77
N HIS A 138 10.79 -24.83 -4.82
CA HIS A 138 10.59 -23.39 -4.98
C HIS A 138 9.61 -22.83 -3.95
N ILE A 139 9.90 -21.61 -3.49
CA ILE A 139 9.05 -20.80 -2.62
C ILE A 139 8.83 -19.46 -3.31
N VAL A 140 7.58 -19.19 -3.67
CA VAL A 140 7.15 -17.98 -4.38
C VAL A 140 6.47 -17.06 -3.38
N PHE A 141 7.06 -15.89 -3.14
CA PHE A 141 6.53 -14.87 -2.26
C PHE A 141 5.78 -13.80 -3.08
N ASP A 142 4.47 -13.71 -2.86
CA ASP A 142 3.65 -12.57 -3.27
C ASP A 142 3.73 -11.50 -2.18
N THR A 143 4.55 -10.47 -2.40
CA THR A 143 4.85 -9.49 -1.36
C THR A 143 3.86 -8.32 -1.36
N ALA A 144 3.67 -7.76 -0.17
CA ALA A 144 3.14 -6.41 0.03
C ALA A 144 3.97 -5.36 -0.77
N PRO A 145 3.45 -4.14 -1.03
CA PRO A 145 4.17 -3.14 -1.82
C PRO A 145 5.55 -2.79 -1.24
N THR A 146 6.49 -2.58 -2.17
CA THR A 146 7.95 -2.44 -2.06
C THR A 146 8.47 -1.74 -0.79
N GLY A 147 7.93 -0.57 -0.46
CA GLY A 147 8.49 0.26 0.63
C GLY A 147 8.32 -0.29 2.06
N HIS A 148 7.32 -1.13 2.33
CA HIS A 148 7.07 -1.62 3.71
C HIS A 148 7.95 -2.83 4.05
N THR A 149 8.01 -3.82 3.15
CA THR A 149 8.84 -5.01 3.32
C THR A 149 10.34 -4.66 3.28
N LEU A 150 10.77 -3.74 2.41
CA LEU A 150 12.18 -3.31 2.31
C LEU A 150 12.63 -2.47 3.51
N ARG A 151 11.74 -1.69 4.12
CA ARG A 151 12.04 -0.98 5.38
C ARG A 151 12.27 -1.94 6.53
N LEU A 152 11.50 -3.02 6.65
CA LEU A 152 11.76 -4.06 7.64
C LEU A 152 13.11 -4.78 7.38
N LEU A 153 13.52 -4.87 6.12
CA LEU A 153 14.80 -5.43 5.70
C LEU A 153 16.01 -4.51 5.96
N SER A 154 15.83 -3.19 6.10
CA SER A 154 16.93 -2.26 6.43
C SER A 154 17.20 -2.13 7.94
N LEU A 155 16.28 -2.62 8.77
CA LEU A 155 16.35 -2.58 10.22
C LEU A 155 17.54 -3.32 10.88
N PRO A 156 18.20 -4.34 10.31
CA PRO A 156 19.36 -4.97 10.96
C PRO A 156 20.54 -4.02 11.17
N SER A 157 20.73 -3.05 10.27
CA SER A 157 21.78 -2.03 10.40
C SER A 157 21.50 -1.07 11.57
N ALA A 158 20.23 -0.71 11.78
CA ALA A 158 19.76 0.05 12.94
C ALA A 158 19.79 -0.79 14.24
N TRP A 159 19.47 -2.08 14.15
CA TRP A 159 19.35 -2.98 15.29
C TRP A 159 20.69 -3.49 15.80
N SER A 160 21.69 -3.71 14.94
CA SER A 160 23.04 -4.11 15.36
C SER A 160 23.74 -3.02 16.18
N GLY A 161 23.54 -1.75 15.86
CA GLY A 161 23.98 -0.62 16.69
C GLY A 161 23.22 -0.54 18.03
N TYR A 162 21.90 -0.70 18.00
CA TYR A 162 21.03 -0.56 19.16
C TYR A 162 21.13 -1.73 20.17
N LEU A 163 21.26 -2.97 19.68
CA LEU A 163 21.43 -4.18 20.50
C LEU A 163 22.76 -4.20 21.25
N ASN A 164 23.77 -3.46 20.75
CA ASN A 164 25.06 -3.30 21.41
C ASN A 164 25.04 -2.23 22.53
N THR A 165 24.07 -1.32 22.55
CA THR A 165 24.07 -0.13 23.43
C THR A 165 22.97 -0.09 24.48
N THR A 166 21.89 -0.89 24.39
CA THR A 166 20.81 -0.85 25.40
C THR A 166 21.05 -1.79 26.58
N THR A 167 21.39 -1.18 27.72
CA THR A 167 20.92 -1.66 29.03
C THR A 167 19.42 -1.35 29.11
N ALA A 168 18.63 -2.37 29.42
CA ALA A 168 17.17 -2.29 29.44
C ALA A 168 16.68 -1.17 30.36
N GLU A 169 15.81 -0.25 29.87
CA GLU A 169 14.75 0.39 30.68
C GLU A 169 13.85 1.42 29.96
N SER A 170 14.12 1.88 28.73
CA SER A 170 13.24 2.88 28.08
C SER A 170 12.18 2.28 27.14
N SER A 171 10.93 2.62 27.48
CA SER A 171 9.61 2.51 26.83
C SER A 171 9.51 2.10 25.34
N CYS A 172 8.45 1.35 25.03
CA CYS A 172 7.94 0.95 23.70
C CYS A 172 8.64 -0.21 22.96
N LEU A 173 9.79 -0.70 23.45
CA LEU A 173 10.63 -1.67 22.73
C LEU A 173 10.54 -3.12 23.25
N GLY A 174 9.50 -3.45 24.03
CA GLY A 174 9.25 -4.80 24.57
C GLY A 174 9.34 -5.96 23.55
N PRO A 175 8.83 -5.81 22.31
CA PRO A 175 8.94 -6.84 21.26
C PRO A 175 10.39 -7.15 20.81
N LEU A 176 11.34 -6.22 20.99
CA LEU A 176 12.72 -6.44 20.57
C LEU A 176 13.50 -7.38 21.50
N ALA A 177 13.01 -7.62 22.72
CA ALA A 177 13.65 -8.53 23.67
C ALA A 177 13.62 -9.99 23.19
N GLY A 178 12.60 -10.38 22.42
CA GLY A 178 12.49 -11.72 21.81
C GLY A 178 13.49 -11.97 20.68
N LEU A 179 13.90 -10.92 19.98
CA LEU A 179 14.77 -11.01 18.78
C LEU A 179 16.22 -11.39 19.11
N LYS A 180 16.68 -11.22 20.35
CA LYS A 180 18.04 -11.63 20.76
C LYS A 180 18.29 -13.13 20.59
N GLY A 181 17.26 -13.97 20.68
CA GLY A 181 17.35 -15.42 20.48
C GLY A 181 17.31 -15.87 19.02
N GLN A 182 16.90 -15.00 18.08
CA GLN A 182 16.68 -15.32 16.67
C GLN A 182 17.65 -14.62 15.72
N ARG A 183 18.66 -13.92 16.22
CA ARG A 183 19.62 -13.15 15.40
C ARG A 183 20.22 -13.97 14.26
N GLU A 184 20.60 -15.22 14.52
CA GLU A 184 21.20 -16.10 13.50
C GLU A 184 20.23 -16.44 12.36
N LEU A 185 18.94 -16.61 12.67
CA LEU A 185 17.89 -16.84 11.67
C LEU A 185 17.72 -15.62 10.76
N TYR A 186 17.69 -14.43 11.35
CA TYR A 186 17.60 -13.17 10.61
C TYR A 186 18.82 -12.99 9.70
N GLU A 187 20.03 -13.12 10.24
CA GLU A 187 21.27 -13.04 9.45
C GLU A 187 21.30 -14.09 8.32
N SER A 188 20.72 -15.27 8.53
CA SER A 188 20.59 -16.30 7.49
C SER A 188 19.58 -15.91 6.42
N ALA A 189 18.41 -15.38 6.82
CA ALA A 189 17.41 -14.84 5.90
C ALA A 189 18.00 -13.74 5.00
N PHE A 190 18.78 -12.80 5.55
CA PHE A 190 19.47 -11.78 4.76
C PHE A 190 20.48 -12.37 3.79
N ARG A 191 21.29 -13.35 4.24
CA ARG A 191 22.23 -14.04 3.35
C ARG A 191 21.52 -14.70 2.18
N HIS A 192 20.38 -15.36 2.41
CA HIS A 192 19.58 -15.94 1.33
C HIS A 192 19.02 -14.87 0.38
N LEU A 193 18.49 -13.75 0.90
CA LEU A 193 17.99 -12.67 0.06
C LEU A 193 19.07 -12.04 -0.84
N SER A 194 20.27 -11.81 -0.29
CA SER A 194 21.39 -11.25 -1.04
C SER A 194 22.07 -12.25 -1.98
N ASP A 195 21.91 -13.56 -1.74
CA ASP A 195 22.56 -14.60 -2.56
C ASP A 195 21.83 -14.77 -3.92
N PRO A 196 22.46 -14.36 -5.04
CA PRO A 196 21.84 -14.44 -6.35
C PRO A 196 21.61 -15.88 -6.82
N ALA A 197 22.30 -16.88 -6.24
CA ALA A 197 22.10 -18.28 -6.58
C ALA A 197 20.86 -18.88 -5.89
N SER A 198 20.42 -18.29 -4.77
CA SER A 198 19.27 -18.78 -4.01
C SER A 198 18.00 -17.95 -4.21
N THR A 199 18.13 -16.67 -4.55
CA THR A 199 17.02 -15.72 -4.63
C THR A 199 16.98 -14.98 -5.97
N THR A 200 15.78 -14.83 -6.53
CA THR A 200 15.48 -13.90 -7.64
C THR A 200 14.33 -12.99 -7.26
N VAL A 201 14.48 -11.69 -7.50
CA VAL A 201 13.41 -10.70 -7.32
C VAL A 201 12.88 -10.26 -8.68
N VAL A 202 11.59 -10.41 -8.86
CA VAL A 202 10.83 -10.00 -10.05
C VAL A 202 10.16 -8.66 -9.75
N LEU A 203 10.69 -7.60 -10.35
CA LEU A 203 10.08 -6.27 -10.37
C LEU A 203 8.92 -6.28 -11.37
N VAL A 204 7.70 -6.12 -10.87
CA VAL A 204 6.49 -6.03 -11.68
C VAL A 204 6.09 -4.57 -11.84
N ALA A 205 5.95 -4.13 -13.09
CA ALA A 205 5.53 -2.78 -13.44
C ALA A 205 4.51 -2.80 -14.57
N ARG A 206 3.84 -1.66 -14.79
CA ARG A 206 3.08 -1.36 -16.01
C ARG A 206 3.93 -0.46 -16.90
N ALA A 207 3.62 -0.41 -18.20
CA ALA A 207 4.31 0.43 -19.17
C ALA A 207 3.89 1.92 -19.07
N ASP A 208 3.91 2.48 -17.86
CA ASP A 208 3.61 3.89 -17.62
C ASP A 208 4.71 4.52 -16.74
N ARG A 209 4.87 5.84 -16.87
CA ARG A 209 5.96 6.59 -16.22
C ARG A 209 5.95 6.44 -14.71
N ALA A 210 4.78 6.47 -14.06
CA ALA A 210 4.69 6.41 -12.61
C ALA A 210 5.04 5.01 -12.10
N SER A 211 4.56 3.96 -12.76
CA SER A 211 4.91 2.58 -12.40
C SER A 211 6.39 2.28 -12.62
N LEU A 212 6.99 2.77 -13.71
CA LEU A 212 8.41 2.53 -14.00
C LEU A 212 9.34 3.33 -13.08
N LYS A 213 8.98 4.56 -12.70
CA LYS A 213 9.75 5.35 -11.72
C LYS A 213 9.76 4.65 -10.34
N GLU A 214 8.63 4.09 -9.93
CA GLU A 214 8.52 3.34 -8.68
C GLU A 214 9.37 2.05 -8.70
N ALA A 215 9.34 1.31 -9.81
CA ALA A 215 10.17 0.12 -9.97
C ALA A 215 11.66 0.45 -9.99
N ALA A 216 12.07 1.60 -10.57
CA ALA A 216 13.45 2.05 -10.54
C ALA A 216 13.90 2.44 -9.13
N ARG A 217 13.06 3.16 -8.37
CA ARG A 217 13.34 3.43 -6.95
C ARG A 217 13.53 2.13 -6.16
N THR A 218 12.65 1.16 -6.37
CA THR A 218 12.75 -0.16 -5.73
C THR A 218 14.04 -0.88 -6.10
N GLN A 219 14.47 -0.80 -7.37
CA GLN A 219 15.75 -1.35 -7.81
C GLN A 219 16.92 -0.73 -7.04
N ASP A 220 16.91 0.59 -6.84
CA ASP A 220 17.96 1.30 -6.11
C ASP A 220 17.97 0.88 -4.62
N GLU A 221 16.80 0.83 -3.97
CA GLU A 221 16.64 0.36 -2.58
C GLU A 221 17.12 -1.10 -2.39
N LEU A 222 16.79 -2.00 -3.33
CA LEU A 222 17.26 -3.39 -3.31
C LEU A 222 18.79 -3.48 -3.50
N ALA A 223 19.37 -2.60 -4.32
CA ALA A 223 20.81 -2.57 -4.53
C ALA A 223 21.58 -2.12 -3.28
N GLU A 224 21.01 -1.21 -2.47
CA GLU A 224 21.55 -0.83 -1.16
C GLU A 224 21.60 -2.02 -0.18
N LEU A 225 20.69 -2.98 -0.33
CA LEU A 225 20.64 -4.23 0.45
C LEU A 225 21.44 -5.38 -0.17
N ASP A 226 22.24 -5.11 -1.21
CA ASP A 226 23.00 -6.09 -2.00
C ASP A 226 22.14 -7.17 -2.70
N ILE A 227 20.85 -6.90 -2.91
CA ILE A 227 19.95 -7.80 -3.64
C ILE A 227 20.01 -7.47 -5.13
N ARG A 228 20.81 -8.23 -5.89
CA ARG A 228 21.16 -7.88 -7.28
C ARG A 228 20.55 -8.76 -8.36
N ASN A 229 20.03 -9.94 -8.02
CA ASN A 229 19.43 -10.85 -9.00
C ASN A 229 17.99 -10.42 -9.33
N LEU A 230 17.88 -9.37 -10.13
CA LEU A 230 16.62 -8.72 -10.48
C LEU A 230 16.16 -9.11 -11.90
N ARG A 231 14.86 -9.32 -12.07
CA ARG A 231 14.18 -9.40 -13.37
C ARG A 231 13.08 -8.36 -13.45
N LEU A 232 12.79 -7.87 -14.66
CA LEU A 232 11.71 -6.92 -14.90
C LEU A 232 10.58 -7.57 -15.69
N VAL A 233 9.37 -7.54 -15.16
CA VAL A 233 8.15 -7.92 -15.88
C VAL A 233 7.29 -6.69 -16.06
N ILE A 234 7.05 -6.32 -17.32
CA ILE A 234 6.12 -5.27 -17.67
C ILE A 234 4.79 -5.93 -18.02
N ASN A 235 3.84 -5.81 -17.11
CA ASN A 235 2.58 -6.52 -17.18
C ASN A 235 1.51 -5.76 -17.98
N ALA A 236 0.61 -6.53 -18.58
CA ALA A 236 -0.55 -6.12 -19.36
C ALA A 236 -0.24 -5.00 -20.38
N VAL A 237 0.82 -5.20 -21.16
CA VAL A 237 1.22 -4.34 -22.27
C VAL A 237 0.16 -4.42 -23.36
N TYR A 238 -0.39 -3.27 -23.72
CA TYR A 238 -1.35 -3.15 -24.80
C TYR A 238 -0.64 -2.78 -26.11
N GLU A 239 -1.00 -3.46 -27.19
CA GLU A 239 -0.55 -3.16 -28.55
C GLU A 239 -1.78 -2.84 -29.40
N SER A 240 -1.78 -1.69 -30.09
CA SER A 240 -2.98 -1.24 -30.81
C SER A 240 -3.35 -2.12 -32.00
N GLY A 241 -2.39 -2.89 -32.56
CA GLY A 241 -2.60 -3.70 -33.76
C GLY A 241 -3.11 -2.91 -34.97
N GLY A 242 -2.95 -1.57 -34.99
CA GLY A 242 -3.51 -0.69 -36.02
C GLY A 242 -4.96 -0.22 -35.78
N SER A 243 -5.50 -0.39 -34.57
CA SER A 243 -6.84 0.10 -34.20
C SER A 243 -6.99 1.61 -34.39
N SER A 244 -8.16 2.03 -34.91
CA SER A 244 -8.56 3.43 -35.04
C SER A 244 -9.35 3.96 -33.82
N ASP A 245 -9.59 3.12 -32.81
CA ASP A 245 -10.30 3.52 -31.60
C ASP A 245 -9.43 4.53 -30.79
N PRO A 246 -9.94 5.73 -30.45
CA PRO A 246 -9.14 6.76 -29.76
C PRO A 246 -8.61 6.32 -28.40
N VAL A 247 -9.38 5.52 -27.65
CA VAL A 247 -8.98 5.01 -26.34
C VAL A 247 -7.86 3.99 -26.52
N ALA A 248 -8.00 3.09 -27.50
CA ALA A 248 -6.95 2.14 -27.86
C ALA A 248 -5.64 2.83 -28.30
N GLN A 249 -5.73 3.89 -29.11
CA GLN A 249 -4.58 4.68 -29.53
C GLN A 249 -3.89 5.34 -28.33
N ALA A 250 -4.68 5.92 -27.42
CA ALA A 250 -4.15 6.52 -26.20
C ALA A 250 -3.45 5.49 -25.28
N PHE A 251 -4.01 4.28 -25.13
CA PHE A 251 -3.34 3.20 -24.40
C PHE A 251 -1.99 2.83 -25.03
N ALA A 252 -1.95 2.69 -26.36
CA ALA A 252 -0.73 2.37 -27.08
C ALA A 252 0.32 3.50 -26.97
N GLU A 253 -0.10 4.76 -26.97
CA GLU A 253 0.78 5.91 -26.77
C GLU A 253 1.37 5.96 -25.35
N VAL A 254 0.55 5.68 -24.33
CA VAL A 254 1.02 5.55 -22.93
C VAL A 254 2.10 4.47 -22.83
N VAL A 255 1.85 3.30 -23.42
CA VAL A 255 2.81 2.18 -23.46
C VAL A 255 4.10 2.59 -24.18
N ALA A 256 4.00 3.16 -25.38
CA ALA A 256 5.16 3.57 -26.17
C ALA A 256 5.99 4.65 -25.45
N THR A 257 5.33 5.62 -24.81
CA THR A 257 5.98 6.67 -24.03
C THR A 257 6.65 6.09 -22.79
N GLY A 258 5.97 5.21 -22.04
CA GLY A 258 6.53 4.55 -20.86
C GLY A 258 7.77 3.73 -21.20
N LEU A 259 7.71 2.93 -22.28
CA LEU A 259 8.85 2.10 -22.71
C LEU A 259 10.03 2.93 -23.24
N SER A 260 9.77 4.02 -23.97
CA SER A 260 10.82 4.89 -24.50
C SER A 260 11.47 5.79 -23.43
N THR A 261 10.74 6.13 -22.37
CA THR A 261 11.23 6.94 -21.23
C THR A 261 11.62 6.10 -20.02
N MET A 262 11.79 4.79 -20.20
CA MET A 262 12.15 3.87 -19.14
C MET A 262 13.47 4.28 -18.46
N PRO A 263 13.54 4.30 -17.12
CA PRO A 263 14.77 4.57 -16.40
C PRO A 263 15.91 3.65 -16.83
N ALA A 264 17.12 4.21 -16.94
CA ALA A 264 18.28 3.50 -17.48
C ALA A 264 18.61 2.22 -16.70
N GLY A 265 18.52 2.23 -15.37
CA GLY A 265 18.76 1.06 -14.53
C GLY A 265 17.82 -0.11 -14.85
N LEU A 266 16.54 0.17 -15.12
CA LEU A 266 15.56 -0.86 -15.49
C LEU A 266 15.79 -1.39 -16.91
N SER A 267 16.24 -0.55 -17.83
CA SER A 267 16.50 -0.93 -19.23
C SER A 267 17.61 -1.97 -19.38
N GLN A 268 18.48 -2.10 -18.37
CA GLN A 268 19.59 -3.06 -18.33
C GLN A 268 19.17 -4.43 -17.78
N LEU A 269 18.01 -4.54 -17.14
CA LEU A 269 17.53 -5.80 -16.55
C LEU A 269 17.01 -6.74 -17.65
N SER A 270 17.08 -8.05 -17.36
CA SER A 270 16.34 -9.03 -18.17
C SER A 270 14.85 -8.74 -18.07
N ARG A 271 14.23 -8.45 -19.22
CA ARG A 271 12.88 -7.91 -19.31
C ARG A 271 11.96 -8.83 -20.09
N HIS A 272 10.75 -9.03 -19.56
CA HIS A 272 9.65 -9.67 -20.26
C HIS A 272 8.43 -8.76 -20.33
N LEU A 273 7.75 -8.77 -21.48
CA LEU A 273 6.48 -8.08 -21.69
C LEU A 273 5.37 -9.12 -21.63
N VAL A 274 4.37 -8.90 -20.77
CA VAL A 274 3.17 -9.73 -20.70
C VAL A 274 2.04 -8.96 -21.36
N PRO A 275 1.37 -9.52 -22.39
CA PRO A 275 0.32 -8.81 -23.11
C PRO A 275 -0.90 -8.57 -22.22
N MET A 276 -1.67 -7.53 -22.54
CA MET A 276 -2.94 -7.25 -21.89
C MET A 276 -3.98 -8.31 -22.28
N LEU A 277 -4.62 -8.91 -21.27
CA LEU A 277 -5.74 -9.82 -21.48
C LEU A 277 -7.10 -9.10 -21.35
N PRO A 278 -8.12 -9.54 -22.10
CA PRO A 278 -9.48 -8.98 -22.05
C PRO A 278 -10.22 -9.27 -20.75
N GLY A 279 -9.88 -10.35 -20.05
CA GLY A 279 -10.52 -10.74 -18.79
C GLY A 279 -9.82 -10.20 -17.54
N ASN A 280 -10.49 -10.37 -16.40
CA ASN A 280 -9.84 -10.32 -15.09
C ASN A 280 -9.04 -11.61 -14.87
N VAL A 281 -7.95 -11.53 -14.11
CA VAL A 281 -7.12 -12.70 -13.81
C VAL A 281 -7.55 -13.32 -12.48
N VAL A 282 -8.70 -14.00 -12.49
CA VAL A 282 -9.21 -14.74 -11.33
C VAL A 282 -9.48 -16.18 -11.75
N GLY A 283 -9.01 -17.13 -10.95
CA GLY A 283 -9.13 -18.56 -11.23
C GLY A 283 -8.01 -19.14 -12.11
N LEU A 284 -7.88 -20.46 -12.08
CA LEU A 284 -6.81 -21.21 -12.76
C LEU A 284 -6.80 -21.01 -14.28
N ASP A 285 -7.97 -20.95 -14.92
CA ASP A 285 -8.05 -20.77 -16.37
C ASP A 285 -7.52 -19.40 -16.79
N ALA A 286 -7.73 -18.37 -15.96
CA ALA A 286 -7.18 -17.04 -16.21
C ALA A 286 -5.66 -17.01 -15.97
N LEU A 287 -5.15 -17.75 -14.98
CA LEU A 287 -3.70 -17.93 -14.80
C LEU A 287 -3.06 -18.65 -15.99
N ARG A 288 -3.72 -19.69 -16.53
CA ARG A 288 -3.28 -20.35 -17.77
C ARG A 288 -3.29 -19.39 -18.94
N GLY A 289 -4.31 -18.54 -19.04
CA GLY A 289 -4.37 -17.47 -20.04
C GLY A 289 -3.23 -16.45 -19.90
N LEU A 290 -2.73 -16.17 -18.70
CA LEU A 290 -1.53 -15.35 -18.53
C LEU A 290 -0.28 -16.04 -19.06
N LEU A 291 -0.12 -17.34 -18.78
CA LEU A 291 1.02 -18.13 -19.26
C LEU A 291 0.97 -18.31 -20.78
N HIS A 292 -0.25 -18.47 -21.32
CA HIS A 292 -0.56 -18.73 -22.72
C HIS A 292 -1.54 -17.69 -23.27
N PRO A 293 -1.12 -16.45 -23.49
CA PRO A 293 -2.01 -15.40 -24.00
C PRO A 293 -2.58 -15.71 -25.38
N GLU A 294 -1.90 -16.54 -26.17
CA GLU A 294 -2.30 -16.94 -27.52
C GLU A 294 -3.58 -17.77 -27.58
N ILE A 295 -3.97 -18.43 -26.47
CA ILE A 295 -5.20 -19.21 -26.39
C ILE A 295 -6.38 -18.42 -25.83
N VAL A 296 -6.14 -17.19 -25.35
CA VAL A 296 -7.21 -16.35 -24.79
C VAL A 296 -7.98 -15.71 -25.94
N PRO A 297 -9.29 -15.96 -26.05
CA PRO A 297 -10.10 -15.35 -27.11
C PRO A 297 -10.11 -13.82 -26.92
N ALA A 298 -10.07 -13.10 -28.05
CA ALA A 298 -10.27 -11.66 -28.04
C ALA A 298 -11.63 -11.33 -27.39
N GLY A 299 -11.66 -10.28 -26.56
CA GLY A 299 -12.86 -9.90 -25.83
C GLY A 299 -14.04 -9.60 -26.77
N GLY A 300 -15.27 -9.82 -26.29
CA GLY A 300 -16.48 -9.48 -27.01
C GLY A 300 -16.89 -8.02 -26.78
N PRO A 301 -17.76 -7.46 -27.62
CA PRO A 301 -18.34 -6.14 -27.38
C PRO A 301 -19.08 -6.12 -26.04
N ASN A 302 -18.89 -5.06 -25.26
CA ASN A 302 -19.64 -4.88 -24.02
C ASN A 302 -21.08 -4.49 -24.36
N THR A 303 -22.04 -5.34 -23.99
CA THR A 303 -23.47 -5.06 -24.15
C THR A 303 -24.13 -4.61 -22.85
N GLU A 304 -23.42 -4.68 -21.73
CA GLU A 304 -23.94 -4.28 -20.42
C GLU A 304 -23.54 -2.85 -20.08
N THR A 305 -24.52 -2.06 -19.65
CA THR A 305 -24.29 -0.70 -19.17
C THR A 305 -23.84 -0.72 -17.72
N PRO A 306 -22.85 0.11 -17.33
CA PRO A 306 -22.48 0.27 -15.93
C PRO A 306 -23.66 0.85 -15.13
N PRO A 307 -23.75 0.55 -13.82
CA PRO A 307 -24.76 1.18 -12.97
C PRO A 307 -24.57 2.70 -12.90
N ASP A 308 -25.68 3.42 -12.76
CA ASP A 308 -25.66 4.88 -12.67
C ASP A 308 -25.07 5.34 -11.33
N GLY A 309 -23.91 5.99 -11.39
CA GLY A 309 -23.33 6.72 -10.26
C GLY A 309 -23.77 8.18 -10.23
N GLN A 310 -23.47 8.88 -9.13
CA GLN A 310 -23.65 10.33 -9.07
C GLN A 310 -22.67 11.03 -10.01
N GLU A 311 -23.12 12.12 -10.61
CA GLU A 311 -22.24 13.06 -11.32
C GLU A 311 -21.14 13.59 -10.38
N PHE A 312 -19.89 13.61 -10.83
CA PHE A 312 -18.75 14.03 -10.00
C PHE A 312 -18.95 15.44 -9.42
N CYS A 313 -19.56 16.35 -10.19
CA CYS A 313 -19.87 17.70 -9.72
C CYS A 313 -20.86 17.68 -8.55
N ALA A 314 -21.93 16.89 -8.64
CA ALA A 314 -22.92 16.76 -7.57
C ALA A 314 -22.33 16.11 -6.32
N PHE A 315 -21.42 15.14 -6.51
CA PHE A 315 -20.68 14.51 -5.41
C PHE A 315 -19.80 15.55 -4.66
N VAL A 316 -19.12 16.44 -5.40
CA VAL A 316 -18.36 17.55 -4.79
C VAL A 316 -19.27 18.61 -4.17
N ASP A 317 -20.41 18.91 -4.79
CA ASP A 317 -21.39 19.87 -4.24
C ASP A 317 -21.91 19.41 -2.88
N ALA A 318 -22.16 18.10 -2.72
CA ALA A 318 -22.56 17.52 -1.44
C ALA A 318 -21.47 17.67 -0.36
N MET A 319 -20.18 17.52 -0.72
CA MET A 319 -19.08 17.77 0.21
C MET A 319 -18.94 19.26 0.59
N ALA A 320 -19.28 20.16 -0.33
CA ALA A 320 -19.13 21.60 -0.16
C ALA A 320 -20.20 22.24 0.75
N GLN A 321 -21.27 21.53 1.11
CA GLN A 321 -22.42 22.07 1.85
C GLN A 321 -22.04 22.66 3.21
N ASP A 322 -21.07 22.08 3.92
CA ASP A 322 -20.60 22.57 5.23
C ASP A 322 -19.68 23.81 5.10
N GLY A 323 -19.27 24.17 3.88
CA GLY A 323 -18.50 25.38 3.56
C GLY A 323 -17.01 25.34 3.92
N HIS A 324 -16.62 24.45 4.83
CA HIS A 324 -15.25 24.20 5.31
C HIS A 324 -15.15 22.74 5.80
N GLY A 325 -13.96 22.31 6.21
CA GLY A 325 -13.73 20.98 6.76
C GLY A 325 -12.62 20.21 6.04
N VAL A 326 -12.45 18.95 6.43
CA VAL A 326 -11.40 18.06 5.93
C VAL A 326 -11.98 17.04 4.98
N ILE A 327 -11.31 16.82 3.84
CA ILE A 327 -11.63 15.76 2.89
C ILE A 327 -10.41 14.87 2.74
N MET A 328 -10.56 13.59 3.06
CA MET A 328 -9.46 12.61 3.00
C MET A 328 -9.73 11.62 1.88
N THR A 329 -8.83 11.52 0.90
CA THR A 329 -8.91 10.45 -0.11
C THR A 329 -8.14 9.24 0.39
N MET A 330 -8.81 8.09 0.50
CA MET A 330 -8.25 6.85 1.04
C MET A 330 -8.43 5.68 0.07
N GLY A 331 -7.58 4.66 0.14
CA GLY A 331 -7.57 3.55 -0.83
C GLY A 331 -6.17 2.98 -1.08
N LYS A 332 -6.08 1.82 -1.74
CA LYS A 332 -4.79 1.13 -1.95
C LYS A 332 -3.83 1.99 -2.80
N GLY A 333 -2.53 1.71 -2.72
CA GLY A 333 -1.56 2.32 -3.61
C GLY A 333 -1.92 2.08 -5.08
N GLY A 334 -1.94 3.12 -5.92
CA GLY A 334 -2.16 3.00 -7.37
C GLY A 334 -3.58 3.22 -7.89
N VAL A 335 -4.59 3.25 -7.02
CA VAL A 335 -6.00 3.53 -7.40
C VAL A 335 -6.24 4.98 -7.86
N GLY A 336 -5.28 5.87 -7.63
CA GLY A 336 -5.32 7.27 -8.08
C GLY A 336 -5.82 8.28 -7.05
N LYS A 337 -5.67 8.01 -5.75
CA LYS A 337 -6.00 8.92 -4.64
C LYS A 337 -5.56 10.37 -4.88
N THR A 338 -4.29 10.57 -5.23
CA THR A 338 -3.70 11.88 -5.52
C THR A 338 -4.45 12.60 -6.65
N SER A 339 -4.77 11.88 -7.73
CA SER A 339 -5.51 12.46 -8.85
C SER A 339 -6.94 12.83 -8.45
N VAL A 340 -7.59 12.05 -7.60
CA VAL A 340 -8.94 12.34 -7.09
C VAL A 340 -8.90 13.52 -6.12
N ALA A 341 -7.90 13.58 -5.23
CA ALA A 341 -7.69 14.68 -4.29
C ALA A 341 -7.49 16.01 -5.04
N VAL A 342 -6.64 16.02 -6.07
CA VAL A 342 -6.45 17.19 -6.94
C VAL A 342 -7.77 17.60 -7.60
N ARG A 343 -8.52 16.65 -8.17
CA ARG A 343 -9.81 16.96 -8.82
C ARG A 343 -10.83 17.56 -7.85
N ILE A 344 -10.92 17.03 -6.63
CA ILE A 344 -11.80 17.56 -5.58
C ILE A 344 -11.34 18.97 -5.18
N ALA A 345 -10.05 19.16 -4.91
CA ALA A 345 -9.49 20.44 -4.50
C ALA A 345 -9.69 21.53 -5.55
N THR A 346 -9.40 21.23 -6.82
CA THR A 346 -9.65 22.14 -7.94
C THR A 346 -11.15 22.46 -8.09
N ALA A 347 -12.01 21.46 -7.94
CA ALA A 347 -13.45 21.64 -8.03
C ALA A 347 -14.02 22.52 -6.90
N LEU A 348 -13.50 22.41 -5.68
CA LEU A 348 -13.86 23.26 -4.54
C LEU A 348 -13.32 24.69 -4.71
N ALA A 349 -12.08 24.85 -5.17
CA ALA A 349 -11.51 26.16 -5.44
C ALA A 349 -12.27 26.90 -6.55
N ALA A 350 -12.69 26.18 -7.61
CA ALA A 350 -13.52 26.72 -8.69
C ALA A 350 -14.91 27.18 -8.20
N ARG A 351 -15.44 26.58 -7.12
CA ARG A 351 -16.66 27.01 -6.42
C ARG A 351 -16.44 28.20 -5.49
N GLY A 352 -15.22 28.73 -5.42
CA GLY A 352 -14.88 29.93 -4.66
C GLY A 352 -14.42 29.66 -3.22
N HIS A 353 -14.27 28.41 -2.80
CA HIS A 353 -13.78 28.10 -1.46
C HIS A 353 -12.25 28.28 -1.36
N GLN A 354 -11.75 28.57 -0.15
CA GLN A 354 -10.33 28.46 0.15
C GLN A 354 -9.99 26.99 0.38
N VAL A 355 -8.95 26.51 -0.32
CA VAL A 355 -8.57 25.10 -0.30
C VAL A 355 -7.08 24.96 -0.05
N LEU A 356 -6.72 24.14 0.95
CA LEU A 356 -5.40 23.58 1.12
C LEU A 356 -5.40 22.14 0.60
N LEU A 357 -4.59 21.84 -0.40
CA LEU A 357 -4.29 20.47 -0.81
C LEU A 357 -2.95 20.06 -0.21
N THR A 358 -2.92 18.91 0.46
CA THR A 358 -1.70 18.38 1.07
C THR A 358 -1.56 16.88 0.81
N THR A 359 -0.33 16.37 0.87
CA THR A 359 -0.04 14.94 0.77
C THR A 359 0.84 14.50 1.92
N THR A 360 0.53 13.32 2.44
CA THR A 360 1.37 12.58 3.38
C THR A 360 2.20 11.51 2.66
N ASP A 361 2.05 11.34 1.34
CA ASP A 361 2.80 10.35 0.57
C ASP A 361 4.18 10.92 0.17
N PRO A 362 5.30 10.34 0.65
CA PRO A 362 6.63 10.78 0.25
C PRO A 362 6.93 10.59 -1.25
N ALA A 363 6.18 9.74 -1.95
CA ALA A 363 6.24 9.58 -3.41
C ALA A 363 5.20 10.43 -4.17
N GLY A 364 4.28 11.08 -3.45
CA GLY A 364 3.19 11.86 -4.01
C GLY A 364 3.67 13.16 -4.64
N ASN A 365 3.79 13.19 -5.96
CA ASN A 365 4.05 14.44 -6.70
C ASN A 365 2.72 15.16 -6.98
N VAL A 366 2.04 15.63 -5.92
CA VAL A 366 0.83 16.46 -6.05
C VAL A 366 1.12 17.70 -6.90
N LEU A 367 2.31 18.28 -6.74
CA LEU A 367 2.77 19.46 -7.47
C LEU A 367 2.90 19.22 -8.98
N ASP A 368 3.14 17.98 -9.44
CA ASP A 368 3.19 17.67 -10.87
C ASP A 368 1.77 17.58 -11.49
N LEU A 369 0.75 17.38 -10.64
CA LEU A 369 -0.66 17.21 -11.04
C LEU A 369 -1.50 18.45 -10.83
N VAL A 370 -1.09 19.35 -9.95
CA VAL A 370 -1.67 20.69 -9.88
C VAL A 370 -0.94 21.51 -10.94
N GLY A 371 -1.68 22.14 -11.86
CA GLY A 371 -1.11 23.14 -12.75
C GLY A 371 -0.66 24.38 -11.95
N ASP A 372 -0.82 25.59 -12.51
CA ASP A 372 -0.53 26.79 -11.74
C ASP A 372 -1.50 26.94 -10.54
N PRO A 373 -1.01 27.00 -9.29
CA PRO A 373 -1.85 27.22 -8.12
C PRO A 373 -2.63 28.52 -8.29
N THR A 374 -3.95 28.45 -8.11
CA THR A 374 -4.80 29.65 -8.15
C THR A 374 -4.77 30.38 -6.81
N ALA A 375 -5.23 31.63 -6.76
CA ALA A 375 -5.31 32.41 -5.53
C ALA A 375 -6.16 31.77 -4.40
N ARG A 376 -6.89 30.68 -4.68
CA ARG A 376 -7.74 29.97 -3.72
C ARG A 376 -7.33 28.50 -3.49
N LEU A 377 -6.29 28.02 -4.17
CA LEU A 377 -5.76 26.66 -4.01
C LEU A 377 -4.30 26.74 -3.57
N GLU A 378 -4.07 26.51 -2.29
CA GLU A 378 -2.74 26.33 -1.73
C GLU A 378 -2.35 24.85 -1.81
N VAL A 379 -1.11 24.57 -2.18
CA VAL A 379 -0.56 23.20 -2.18
C VAL A 379 0.58 23.14 -1.19
N SER A 380 0.51 22.17 -0.27
CA SER A 380 1.54 21.90 0.72
C SER A 380 1.92 20.42 0.70
N ARG A 381 2.96 20.07 1.45
CA ARG A 381 3.40 18.70 1.65
C ARG A 381 3.88 18.52 3.07
N ILE A 382 3.49 17.40 3.69
CA ILE A 382 4.03 16.99 4.98
C ILE A 382 5.26 16.14 4.69
N SER A 383 6.44 16.71 4.89
CA SER A 383 7.74 16.09 4.63
C SER A 383 8.30 15.53 5.95
N PRO A 384 8.47 14.21 6.11
CA PRO A 384 8.96 13.63 7.36
C PRO A 384 10.28 14.26 7.83
N GLU A 385 11.23 14.46 6.90
CA GLU A 385 12.52 15.06 7.21
C GLU A 385 12.40 16.50 7.75
N ASP A 386 11.50 17.30 7.18
CA ASP A 386 11.31 18.69 7.59
C ASP A 386 10.55 18.77 8.91
N GLU A 387 9.56 17.91 9.11
CA GLU A 387 8.80 17.84 10.35
C GLU A 387 9.66 17.33 11.52
N VAL A 388 10.52 16.33 11.30
CA VAL A 388 11.50 15.89 12.32
C VAL A 388 12.44 17.02 12.67
N LYS A 389 13.00 17.74 11.69
CA LYS A 389 13.88 18.89 11.98
C LYS A 389 13.17 19.95 12.83
N LYS A 390 11.93 20.30 12.49
CA LYS A 390 11.11 21.27 13.25
C LYS A 390 10.84 20.76 14.67
N TYR A 391 10.40 19.51 14.81
CA TYR A 391 10.10 18.89 16.10
C TYR A 391 11.34 18.81 17.00
N THR A 392 12.45 18.30 16.47
CA THR A 392 13.71 18.19 17.20
C THR A 392 14.24 19.55 17.62
N ALA A 393 14.17 20.57 16.75
CA ALA A 393 14.56 21.93 17.12
C ALA A 393 13.71 22.49 18.26
N ALA A 394 12.38 22.29 18.22
CA ALA A 394 11.48 22.74 19.27
C ALA A 394 11.70 22.00 20.60
N ALA A 395 11.90 20.68 20.55
CA ALA A 395 12.16 19.86 21.73
C ALA A 395 13.49 20.24 22.39
N LEU A 396 14.56 20.42 21.61
CA LEU A 396 15.87 20.86 22.12
C LEU A 396 15.81 22.28 22.70
N ALA A 397 15.08 23.20 22.06
CA ALA A 397 14.90 24.56 22.58
C ALA A 397 14.20 24.56 23.96
N LYS A 398 13.13 23.78 24.13
CA LYS A 398 12.42 23.64 25.42
C LYS A 398 13.30 22.95 26.47
N ALA A 399 14.05 21.92 26.08
CA ALA A 399 14.95 21.20 26.98
C ALA A 399 16.14 22.08 27.44
N ALA A 400 16.63 22.97 26.58
CA ALA A 400 17.74 23.89 26.90
C ALA A 400 17.41 24.88 28.03
N GLU A 401 16.12 25.06 28.36
CA GLU A 401 15.68 25.86 29.51
C GLU A 401 15.93 25.17 30.86
N SER A 402 16.10 23.83 30.88
CA SER A 402 16.12 23.04 32.11
C SER A 402 17.19 21.93 32.19
N MET A 403 17.88 21.60 31.10
CA MET A 403 18.87 20.53 31.03
C MET A 403 20.29 21.07 30.79
N ASP A 404 21.30 20.32 31.26
CA ASP A 404 22.71 20.59 31.00
C ASP A 404 23.18 20.06 29.64
N ALA A 405 24.43 20.35 29.26
CA ALA A 405 24.96 20.02 27.94
C ALA A 405 24.98 18.50 27.65
N ASP A 406 25.26 17.69 28.67
CA ASP A 406 25.29 16.23 28.55
C ASP A 406 23.86 15.66 28.41
N GLY A 407 22.89 16.21 29.16
CA GLY A 407 21.48 15.86 29.02
C GLY A 407 20.90 16.25 27.65
N LEU A 408 21.28 17.40 27.10
CA LEU A 408 20.90 17.83 25.76
C LEU A 408 21.48 16.93 24.67
N ALA A 409 22.73 16.47 24.84
CA ALA A 409 23.35 15.54 23.90
C ALA A 409 22.66 14.17 23.89
N LEU A 410 22.26 13.67 25.07
CA LEU A 410 21.50 12.42 25.18
C LEU A 410 20.12 12.52 24.54
N LEU A 411 19.40 13.63 24.79
CA LEU A 411 18.10 13.88 24.18
C LEU A 411 18.19 14.02 22.65
N ALA A 412 19.25 14.68 22.15
CA ALA A 412 19.47 14.81 20.71
C ALA A 412 19.68 13.46 20.01
N GLU A 413 20.25 12.48 20.71
CA GLU A 413 20.40 11.11 20.19
C GLU A 413 19.07 10.35 20.23
N ASP A 414 18.29 10.49 21.30
CA ASP A 414 16.95 9.88 21.42
C ASP A 414 15.98 10.41 20.35
N LEU A 415 16.07 11.70 20.03
CA LEU A 415 15.29 12.36 18.97
C LEU A 415 15.69 11.94 17.53
N ARG A 416 16.70 11.09 17.37
CA ARG A 416 17.03 10.44 16.08
C ARG A 416 16.34 9.09 15.91
N SER A 417 15.55 8.67 16.89
CA SER A 417 14.78 7.42 16.81
C SER A 417 13.69 7.49 15.74
N PRO A 418 13.36 6.35 15.09
CA PRO A 418 12.22 6.25 14.18
C PRO A 418 10.89 6.71 14.80
N CYS A 419 10.70 6.51 16.11
CA CYS A 419 9.52 6.97 16.84
C CYS A 419 9.36 8.51 16.83
N THR A 420 10.47 9.25 16.71
CA THR A 420 10.44 10.72 16.63
C THR A 420 9.86 11.19 15.29
N GLU A 421 10.16 10.47 14.20
CA GLU A 421 9.56 10.73 12.89
C GLU A 421 8.04 10.60 12.93
N GLU A 422 7.55 9.50 13.49
CA GLU A 422 6.12 9.25 13.61
C GLU A 422 5.41 10.34 14.41
N ILE A 423 5.96 10.76 15.56
CA ILE A 423 5.40 11.83 16.39
C ILE A 423 5.38 13.17 15.64
N ALA A 424 6.48 13.50 14.95
CA ALA A 424 6.60 14.76 14.24
C ALA A 424 5.61 14.86 13.07
N VAL A 425 5.54 13.82 12.23
CA VAL A 425 4.58 13.74 11.12
C VAL A 425 3.14 13.77 11.64
N PHE A 426 2.88 13.07 12.74
CA PHE A 426 1.56 13.02 13.36
C PHE A 426 1.10 14.40 13.87
N ARG A 427 1.98 15.19 14.50
CA ARG A 427 1.66 16.56 14.92
C ARG A 427 1.37 17.47 13.73
N ALA A 428 2.21 17.40 12.69
CA ALA A 428 1.99 18.16 11.47
C ALA A 428 0.65 17.79 10.80
N PHE A 429 0.27 16.51 10.81
CA PHE A 429 -1.03 16.05 10.36
C PHE A 429 -2.18 16.64 11.20
N ALA A 430 -2.06 16.62 12.52
CA ALA A 430 -3.06 17.18 13.43
C ALA A 430 -3.27 18.69 13.22
N ASP A 431 -2.17 19.44 13.09
CA ASP A 431 -2.18 20.87 12.78
C ASP A 431 -2.77 21.16 11.40
N THR A 432 -2.54 20.27 10.43
CA THR A 432 -3.14 20.38 9.09
C THR A 432 -4.65 20.15 9.13
N VAL A 433 -5.12 19.15 9.88
CA VAL A 433 -6.56 18.89 10.09
C VAL A 433 -7.24 20.07 10.79
N ALA A 434 -6.56 20.71 11.76
CA ALA A 434 -7.09 21.87 12.48
C ALA A 434 -7.42 23.06 11.56
N GLN A 435 -6.66 23.24 10.48
CA GLN A 435 -6.92 24.30 9.49
C GLN A 435 -8.24 24.10 8.74
N GLY A 436 -8.86 22.91 8.84
CA GLY A 436 -10.19 22.64 8.31
C GLY A 436 -11.30 23.50 8.95
N GLU A 437 -11.04 24.17 10.07
CA GLU A 437 -11.99 25.07 10.73
C GLU A 437 -12.30 26.34 9.93
N ASP A 438 -11.34 26.82 9.13
CA ASP A 438 -11.47 28.08 8.38
C ASP A 438 -11.54 27.89 6.86
N ARG A 439 -11.19 26.70 6.37
CA ARG A 439 -11.06 26.39 4.94
C ARG A 439 -11.30 24.91 4.65
N PHE A 440 -11.34 24.54 3.37
CA PHE A 440 -11.25 23.12 3.01
C PHE A 440 -9.80 22.65 3.07
N VAL A 441 -9.58 21.50 3.68
CA VAL A 441 -8.28 20.81 3.68
C VAL A 441 -8.48 19.46 2.99
N VAL A 442 -7.92 19.31 1.79
CA VAL A 442 -7.94 18.05 1.04
C VAL A 442 -6.62 17.33 1.29
N ILE A 443 -6.70 16.13 1.87
CA ILE A 443 -5.54 15.32 2.24
C ILE A 443 -5.47 14.09 1.33
N ASP A 444 -4.42 14.04 0.51
CA ASP A 444 -4.02 12.82 -0.18
C ASP A 444 -3.26 11.91 0.79
N THR A 445 -3.96 10.88 1.27
CA THR A 445 -3.40 9.97 2.28
C THR A 445 -2.44 8.96 1.66
N ALA A 446 -1.51 8.45 2.48
CA ALA A 446 -0.68 7.30 2.12
C ALA A 446 -1.55 6.03 1.91
N PRO A 447 -1.01 4.91 1.40
CA PRO A 447 -1.78 3.66 1.26
C PRO A 447 -2.49 3.22 2.55
N THR A 448 -3.65 2.56 2.40
CA THR A 448 -4.59 2.18 3.47
C THR A 448 -3.96 1.64 4.75
N GLY A 449 -3.02 0.70 4.64
CA GLY A 449 -2.34 0.11 5.81
C GLY A 449 -1.64 1.14 6.69
N HIS A 450 -0.90 2.08 6.09
CA HIS A 450 -0.20 3.12 6.84
C HIS A 450 -1.18 4.12 7.50
N THR A 451 -2.35 4.34 6.91
CA THR A 451 -3.34 5.26 7.49
C THR A 451 -4.06 4.64 8.69
N ILE A 452 -4.34 3.33 8.67
CA ILE A 452 -4.88 2.63 9.84
C ILE A 452 -3.83 2.58 10.96
N LEU A 453 -2.57 2.29 10.64
CA LEU A 453 -1.47 2.34 11.62
C LEU A 453 -1.31 3.74 12.22
N LEU A 454 -1.45 4.79 11.40
CA LEU A 454 -1.51 6.17 11.89
C LEU A 454 -2.70 6.37 12.84
N MET A 455 -3.88 5.83 12.54
CA MET A 455 -5.07 5.92 13.40
C MET A 455 -4.94 5.10 14.70
N ASP A 456 -4.36 3.91 14.65
CA ASP A 456 -4.10 3.08 15.83
C ASP A 456 -3.03 3.71 16.72
N ALA A 457 -1.97 4.27 16.11
CA ALA A 457 -0.99 5.09 16.80
C ALA A 457 -1.63 6.36 17.37
N THR A 458 -2.61 6.96 16.67
CA THR A 458 -3.41 8.08 17.16
C THR A 458 -4.21 7.68 18.40
N GLU A 459 -4.88 6.53 18.39
CA GLU A 459 -5.64 6.04 19.56
C GLU A 459 -4.73 5.64 20.73
N ALA A 460 -3.59 5.02 20.46
CA ALA A 460 -2.60 4.68 21.47
C ALA A 460 -2.01 5.95 22.10
N TYR A 461 -1.60 6.92 21.28
CA TYR A 461 -1.07 8.20 21.75
C TYR A 461 -2.13 9.03 22.47
N HIS A 462 -3.38 9.06 21.97
CA HIS A 462 -4.48 9.75 22.64
C HIS A 462 -4.79 9.14 24.00
N ARG A 463 -4.77 7.79 24.12
CA ARG A 463 -4.89 7.10 25.42
C ARG A 463 -3.73 7.44 26.35
N GLU A 464 -2.52 7.52 25.84
CA GLU A 464 -1.33 7.84 26.63
C GLU A 464 -1.33 9.29 27.11
N VAL A 465 -1.70 10.24 26.24
CA VAL A 465 -1.88 11.66 26.58
C VAL A 465 -2.98 11.85 27.61
N ALA A 466 -4.11 11.14 27.45
CA ALA A 466 -5.22 11.16 28.41
C ALA A 466 -4.82 10.55 29.76
N ARG A 467 -3.96 9.52 29.78
CA ARG A 467 -3.41 8.91 31.00
C ARG A 467 -2.41 9.80 31.72
N THR A 468 -1.55 10.48 30.98
CA THR A 468 -0.41 11.24 31.54
C THR A 468 -0.73 12.67 31.94
N GLN A 469 -1.96 13.17 31.70
CA GLN A 469 -2.29 14.61 31.80
C GLN A 469 -1.22 15.48 31.14
N SER A 470 -0.69 15.04 30.00
CA SER A 470 0.46 15.69 29.36
C SER A 470 0.06 16.95 28.60
N ASP A 471 1.04 17.85 28.45
CA ASP A 471 1.06 19.14 27.75
C ASP A 471 0.94 19.00 26.21
N ALA A 472 0.12 18.04 25.74
CA ALA A 472 -0.07 17.79 24.32
C ALA A 472 -0.84 18.95 23.65
N PRO A 473 -0.44 19.37 22.44
CA PRO A 473 -1.12 20.44 21.71
C PRO A 473 -2.62 20.17 21.51
N GLU A 474 -3.43 21.23 21.51
CA GLU A 474 -4.89 21.10 21.35
C GLU A 474 -5.27 20.47 20.01
N SER A 475 -4.49 20.72 18.94
CA SER A 475 -4.66 20.09 17.64
C SER A 475 -4.62 18.56 17.71
N VAL A 476 -3.72 18.01 18.52
CA VAL A 476 -3.58 16.56 18.74
C VAL A 476 -4.72 16.01 19.58
N ARG A 477 -5.15 16.75 20.62
CA ARG A 477 -6.27 16.33 21.48
C ARG A 477 -7.59 16.27 20.71
N GLN A 478 -7.83 17.25 19.83
CA GLN A 478 -9.06 17.35 19.03
C GLN A 478 -9.04 16.53 17.74
N LEU A 479 -7.92 15.88 17.39
CA LEU A 479 -7.78 15.17 16.12
C LEU A 479 -8.83 14.06 15.95
N LEU A 480 -8.90 13.09 16.87
CA LEU A 480 -9.86 11.98 16.75
C LEU A 480 -11.33 12.44 16.78
N PRO A 481 -11.75 13.34 17.68
CA PRO A 481 -13.09 13.93 17.62
C PRO A 481 -13.41 14.55 16.25
N ARG A 482 -12.49 15.34 15.69
CA ARG A 482 -12.66 15.98 14.37
C ARG A 482 -12.76 14.95 13.24
N LEU A 483 -11.93 13.91 13.25
CA LEU A 483 -11.95 12.85 12.23
C LEU A 483 -13.24 12.02 12.26
N ARG A 484 -13.88 11.88 13.43
CA ARG A 484 -15.14 11.14 13.59
C ARG A 484 -16.38 11.99 13.28
N GLU A 485 -16.25 13.31 13.25
CA GLU A 485 -17.37 14.23 13.01
C GLU A 485 -17.72 14.30 11.51
N PRO A 486 -18.88 13.76 11.06
CA PRO A 486 -19.19 13.62 9.63
C PRO A 486 -19.36 14.95 8.89
N HIS A 487 -19.78 16.01 9.59
CA HIS A 487 -19.91 17.34 9.00
C HIS A 487 -18.54 17.99 8.76
N PHE A 488 -17.58 17.70 9.64
CA PHE A 488 -16.23 18.24 9.55
C PHE A 488 -15.32 17.40 8.65
N THR A 489 -15.30 16.08 8.81
CA THR A 489 -14.41 15.18 8.06
C THR A 489 -15.19 14.30 7.11
N LYS A 490 -14.84 14.37 5.82
CA LYS A 490 -15.42 13.54 4.75
C LYS A 490 -14.36 12.61 4.19
N VAL A 491 -14.49 11.33 4.50
CA VAL A 491 -13.59 10.29 3.97
C VAL A 491 -14.13 9.77 2.64
N VAL A 492 -13.31 9.87 1.59
CA VAL A 492 -13.63 9.43 0.22
C VAL A 492 -12.82 8.18 -0.10
N LEU A 493 -13.50 7.05 -0.28
CA LEU A 493 -12.88 5.79 -0.66
C LEU A 493 -12.64 5.75 -2.17
N VAL A 494 -11.38 5.73 -2.58
CA VAL A 494 -10.97 5.66 -3.98
C VAL A 494 -10.60 4.22 -4.33
N THR A 495 -11.22 3.69 -5.37
CA THR A 495 -10.96 2.33 -5.86
C THR A 495 -10.92 2.28 -7.39
N LEU A 496 -10.66 1.09 -7.95
CA LEU A 496 -10.76 0.78 -9.37
C LEU A 496 -11.94 -0.20 -9.58
N PRO A 497 -12.56 -0.25 -10.76
CA PRO A 497 -13.65 -1.17 -11.05
C PRO A 497 -13.15 -2.61 -11.30
N GLU A 498 -12.39 -3.14 -10.36
CA GLU A 498 -11.79 -4.47 -10.40
C GLU A 498 -12.11 -5.18 -9.07
N PRO A 499 -12.32 -6.52 -9.04
CA PRO A 499 -12.76 -7.22 -7.84
C PRO A 499 -11.86 -6.97 -6.62
N THR A 500 -10.56 -7.20 -6.75
CA THR A 500 -9.61 -7.06 -5.62
C THR A 500 -9.56 -5.63 -5.07
N PRO A 501 -9.35 -4.56 -5.88
CA PRO A 501 -9.45 -3.18 -5.38
C PRO A 501 -10.78 -2.84 -4.69
N VAL A 502 -11.91 -3.38 -5.17
CA VAL A 502 -13.22 -3.15 -4.54
C VAL A 502 -13.29 -3.82 -3.17
N HIS A 503 -12.95 -5.11 -3.07
CA HIS A 503 -12.99 -5.85 -1.80
C HIS A 503 -12.01 -5.28 -0.76
N GLU A 504 -10.84 -4.82 -1.19
CA GLU A 504 -9.89 -4.13 -0.31
C GLU A 504 -10.44 -2.80 0.21
N ALA A 505 -11.11 -2.03 -0.64
CA ALA A 505 -11.77 -0.79 -0.21
C ALA A 505 -12.95 -1.08 0.72
N MET A 506 -13.66 -2.21 0.56
CA MET A 506 -14.72 -2.64 1.48
C MET A 506 -14.15 -3.03 2.85
N ARG A 507 -13.01 -3.74 2.89
CA ARG A 507 -12.28 -4.01 4.14
C ARG A 507 -11.90 -2.71 4.85
N LEU A 508 -11.27 -1.78 4.13
CA LEU A 508 -10.93 -0.46 4.70
C LEU A 508 -12.18 0.27 5.23
N ARG A 509 -13.30 0.24 4.49
CA ARG A 509 -14.56 0.83 4.95
C ARG A 509 -14.98 0.24 6.29
N ASP A 510 -14.91 -1.07 6.42
CA ASP A 510 -15.32 -1.77 7.65
C ASP A 510 -14.37 -1.45 8.81
N ASP A 511 -13.07 -1.31 8.54
CA ASP A 511 -12.07 -0.88 9.53
C ASP A 511 -12.33 0.55 10.02
N LEU A 512 -12.62 1.48 9.11
CA LEU A 512 -12.99 2.86 9.45
C LEU A 512 -14.27 2.90 10.29
N LYS A 513 -15.29 2.09 9.92
CA LYS A 513 -16.53 1.99 10.70
C LYS A 513 -16.27 1.47 12.12
N ARG A 514 -15.37 0.49 12.29
CA ARG A 514 -14.95 0.01 13.63
C ARG A 514 -14.26 1.12 14.43
N ALA A 515 -13.49 1.99 13.77
CA ALA A 515 -12.88 3.17 14.37
C ALA A 515 -13.85 4.35 14.58
N GLY A 516 -15.15 4.19 14.29
CA GLY A 516 -16.17 5.23 14.45
C GLY A 516 -16.13 6.31 13.36
N ILE A 517 -15.47 6.05 12.23
CA ILE A 517 -15.38 6.95 11.08
C ILE A 517 -16.28 6.38 9.97
N VAL A 518 -17.29 7.14 9.56
CA VAL A 518 -18.19 6.73 8.48
C VAL A 518 -17.72 7.36 7.17
N PRO A 519 -17.35 6.57 6.14
CA PRO A 519 -17.00 7.13 4.84
C PRO A 519 -18.14 7.93 4.22
N PHE A 520 -17.82 9.08 3.65
CA PHE A 520 -18.76 9.95 2.95
C PHE A 520 -19.28 9.30 1.66
N GLY A 521 -18.39 8.63 0.93
CA GLY A 521 -18.73 7.95 -0.31
C GLY A 521 -17.52 7.42 -1.07
N TRP A 522 -17.78 6.93 -2.27
CA TRP A 522 -16.84 6.20 -3.11
C TRP A 522 -16.54 6.92 -4.42
N VAL A 523 -15.28 6.87 -4.85
CA VAL A 523 -14.86 7.28 -6.19
C VAL A 523 -14.28 6.07 -6.88
N VAL A 524 -15.01 5.54 -7.86
CA VAL A 524 -14.52 4.47 -8.72
C VAL A 524 -13.78 5.09 -9.88
N ASN A 525 -12.46 4.98 -9.85
CA ASN A 525 -11.59 5.69 -10.78
C ASN A 525 -11.25 4.85 -12.00
N ARG A 526 -10.97 5.50 -13.13
CA ARG A 526 -10.43 4.89 -14.37
C ARG A 526 -11.31 3.82 -15.00
N SER A 527 -12.62 3.99 -15.00
CA SER A 527 -13.55 3.07 -15.65
C SER A 527 -13.46 3.15 -17.19
N LEU A 528 -13.21 2.01 -17.83
CA LEU A 528 -13.33 1.82 -19.28
C LEU A 528 -14.79 1.68 -19.71
N ALA A 529 -15.68 1.23 -18.82
CA ALA A 529 -17.11 1.14 -19.13
C ALA A 529 -17.74 2.50 -19.50
N LEU A 530 -17.14 3.62 -19.05
CA LEU A 530 -17.57 4.98 -19.40
C LEU A 530 -16.92 5.58 -20.65
N THR A 531 -15.95 4.92 -21.29
CA THR A 531 -15.22 5.51 -22.42
C THR A 531 -15.81 5.17 -23.78
N GLY A 532 -16.76 4.23 -23.84
CA GLY A 532 -17.34 3.74 -25.11
C GLY A 532 -16.33 2.99 -26.00
N VAL A 533 -15.27 2.42 -25.40
CA VAL A 533 -14.22 1.72 -26.14
C VAL A 533 -14.79 0.51 -26.89
N THR A 534 -14.38 0.37 -28.15
CA THR A 534 -14.87 -0.68 -29.06
C THR A 534 -13.82 -1.72 -29.41
N GLU A 535 -12.55 -1.43 -29.12
CA GLU A 535 -11.47 -2.38 -29.36
C GLU A 535 -11.67 -3.65 -28.52
N PRO A 536 -11.59 -4.86 -29.10
CA PRO A 536 -11.96 -6.11 -28.44
C PRO A 536 -11.33 -6.38 -27.07
N ILE A 537 -10.03 -6.13 -26.91
CA ILE A 537 -9.35 -6.38 -25.63
C ILE A 537 -9.88 -5.43 -24.57
N LEU A 538 -9.90 -4.13 -24.86
CA LEU A 538 -10.35 -3.09 -23.94
C LEU A 538 -11.86 -3.16 -23.67
N ALA A 539 -12.67 -3.50 -24.66
CA ALA A 539 -14.11 -3.73 -24.51
C ALA A 539 -14.40 -4.93 -23.60
N GLY A 540 -13.60 -6.01 -23.74
CA GLY A 540 -13.64 -7.14 -22.82
C GLY A 540 -13.36 -6.71 -21.37
N LYS A 541 -12.35 -5.85 -21.16
CA LYS A 541 -12.06 -5.31 -19.81
C LYS A 541 -13.18 -4.45 -19.28
N ALA A 542 -13.72 -3.55 -20.11
CA ALA A 542 -14.86 -2.71 -19.76
C ALA A 542 -16.08 -3.53 -19.32
N ALA A 543 -16.36 -4.67 -19.97
CA ALA A 543 -17.44 -5.57 -19.58
C ALA A 543 -17.20 -6.22 -18.20
N LYS A 544 -15.95 -6.42 -17.81
CA LYS A 544 -15.58 -6.99 -16.50
C LYS A 544 -15.60 -6.00 -15.34
N GLU A 545 -15.82 -4.72 -15.62
CA GLU A 545 -16.02 -3.67 -14.61
C GLU A 545 -17.44 -3.71 -14.00
N ILE A 546 -18.39 -4.29 -14.71
CA ILE A 546 -19.82 -4.18 -14.41
C ILE A 546 -20.21 -4.86 -13.08
N GLU A 547 -19.65 -6.04 -12.80
CA GLU A 547 -19.92 -6.78 -11.56
C GLU A 547 -19.34 -6.05 -10.32
N PRO A 548 -18.04 -5.66 -10.28
CA PRO A 548 -17.51 -4.83 -9.19
C PRO A 548 -18.27 -3.52 -8.96
N LEU A 549 -18.73 -2.87 -10.04
CA LEU A 549 -19.55 -1.66 -9.93
C LEU A 549 -20.92 -1.94 -9.28
N ARG A 550 -21.55 -3.08 -9.59
CA ARG A 550 -22.80 -3.51 -8.95
C ARG A 550 -22.60 -3.82 -7.46
N GLU A 551 -21.47 -4.41 -7.09
CA GLU A 551 -21.13 -4.64 -5.68
C GLU A 551 -21.05 -3.33 -4.90
N ILE A 552 -20.42 -2.28 -5.46
CA ILE A 552 -20.39 -0.96 -4.84
C ILE A 552 -21.80 -0.35 -4.74
N MET A 553 -22.58 -0.42 -5.82
CA MET A 553 -23.96 0.08 -5.82
C MET A 553 -24.83 -0.61 -4.75
N ALA A 554 -24.65 -1.91 -4.54
CA ALA A 554 -25.40 -2.70 -3.57
C ALA A 554 -25.16 -2.27 -2.11
N LEU A 555 -24.09 -1.50 -1.84
CA LEU A 555 -23.82 -0.95 -0.51
C LEU A 555 -24.79 0.16 -0.10
N GLY A 556 -25.45 0.82 -1.06
CA GLY A 556 -26.34 1.94 -0.81
C GLY A 556 -25.64 3.22 -0.34
N GLU A 557 -24.31 3.29 -0.44
CA GLU A 557 -23.50 4.46 -0.11
C GLU A 557 -23.32 5.38 -1.35
N PRO A 558 -23.16 6.70 -1.19
CA PRO A 558 -22.91 7.60 -2.32
C PRO A 558 -21.65 7.19 -3.09
N PHE A 559 -21.74 7.11 -4.42
CA PHE A 559 -20.59 6.84 -5.26
C PHE A 559 -20.64 7.62 -6.57
N THR A 560 -19.46 7.88 -7.13
CA THR A 560 -19.27 8.47 -8.47
C THR A 560 -18.26 7.64 -9.25
N ILE A 561 -18.44 7.55 -10.56
CA ILE A 561 -17.56 6.80 -11.46
C ILE A 561 -16.82 7.80 -12.35
N LEU A 562 -15.50 7.67 -12.42
CA LEU A 562 -14.66 8.51 -13.27
C LEU A 562 -14.15 7.70 -14.47
N PRO A 563 -14.27 8.23 -15.70
CA PRO A 563 -13.78 7.52 -16.88
C PRO A 563 -12.26 7.39 -16.86
N TRP A 564 -11.76 6.37 -17.55
CA TRP A 564 -10.33 6.29 -17.88
C TRP A 564 -9.94 7.46 -18.79
N VAL A 565 -8.78 8.05 -18.50
CA VAL A 565 -8.19 9.14 -19.29
C VAL A 565 -6.70 8.86 -19.50
N ALA A 566 -6.20 9.22 -20.69
CA ALA A 566 -4.81 9.00 -21.08
C ALA A 566 -3.80 9.74 -20.20
N GLN A 567 -4.17 10.96 -19.77
CA GLN A 567 -3.39 11.77 -18.84
C GLN A 567 -4.27 12.24 -17.68
N PRO A 568 -3.75 12.28 -16.44
CA PRO A 568 -4.49 12.81 -15.31
C PRO A 568 -4.88 14.29 -15.53
N VAL A 569 -6.04 14.68 -15.01
CA VAL A 569 -6.76 15.96 -15.26
C VAL A 569 -5.92 17.23 -14.99
N GLY A 570 -4.81 17.12 -14.24
CA GLY A 570 -3.85 18.20 -14.03
C GLY A 570 -3.15 18.74 -15.28
N ALA A 571 -2.89 17.88 -16.25
CA ALA A 571 -2.21 18.25 -17.50
C ALA A 571 -3.13 18.96 -18.50
N LEU A 572 -4.45 18.88 -18.31
CA LEU A 572 -5.44 19.44 -19.25
C LEU A 572 -5.63 20.96 -19.11
N GLN A 573 -5.21 21.58 -18.00
CA GLN A 573 -5.33 23.04 -17.85
C GLN A 573 -4.32 23.84 -18.70
N SER A 574 -3.31 23.20 -19.28
CA SER A 574 -2.39 23.85 -20.23
C SER A 574 -2.87 23.77 -21.69
N ALA A 575 -3.92 23.00 -21.99
CA ALA A 575 -4.43 22.81 -23.35
C ALA A 575 -5.97 22.89 -23.39
N GLY A 576 -6.50 24.11 -23.54
CA GLY A 576 -7.87 24.34 -24.02
C GLY A 576 -8.81 25.00 -23.02
N ARG A 577 -8.88 26.33 -23.09
CA ARG A 577 -10.16 27.02 -22.93
C ARG A 577 -10.92 26.87 -24.25
N GLU A 578 -11.97 26.06 -24.26
CA GLU A 578 -13.14 26.28 -25.13
C GLU A 578 -14.41 25.95 -24.34
#